data_AF-A0AAU1UK10-F1
#
_entry.id   AF-A0AAU1UK10-F1
#
_cell.length_a   1.000
_cell.length_b   1.000
_cell.length_c   1.000
_cell.angle_alpha   90.00
_cell.angle_beta   90.00
_cell.angle_gamma   90.00
#
_symmetry.space_group_name_H-M   'P 1'
#
loop_
_entity.id
_entity.type
_entity.pdbx_description
1 polymer ?
#
loop_
_entity_poly.entity_id
_entity_poly.type
_entity_poly.pdbx_seq_one_letter_code
_entity_poly.pdbx_strand_id
1 'polypeptide(L)'
;MSETRQRLVRAFWAVDRLLGGERPPTRTQKFAARHPVVLSLLTGAVWATYFLLLPDVQPSDYVIAPTGGFLLGGIFGLTALYERHRQRRLRRLGLWDGS
;
A
#
# COMPACT_ATOMS: atom_id res chain seq x y z
N MET A 1 26.15 1.28 12.61
CA MET A 1 24.66 1.23 12.66
C MET A 1 24.24 0.93 14.09
N SER A 2 23.29 1.66 14.68
CA SER A 2 22.89 1.44 16.08
C SER A 2 22.20 0.09 16.29
N GLU A 3 22.37 -0.52 17.47
CA GLU A 3 21.75 -1.80 17.83
C GLU A 3 20.21 -1.75 17.72
N THR A 4 19.60 -0.63 18.11
CA THR A 4 18.16 -0.39 18.03
C THR A 4 17.65 -0.54 16.60
N ARG A 5 18.35 0.03 15.62
CA ARG A 5 17.98 -0.08 14.21
C ARG A 5 18.01 -1.54 13.73
N GLN A 6 19.04 -2.30 14.12
CA GLN A 6 19.13 -3.71 13.74
C GLN A 6 18.03 -4.57 14.39
N ARG A 7 17.67 -4.31 15.64
CA ARG A 7 16.54 -4.98 16.32
C ARG A 7 15.22 -4.71 15.60
N LEU A 8 14.95 -3.45 15.24
CA LEU A 8 13.73 -3.07 14.52
C LEU A 8 13.64 -3.72 13.14
N VAL A 9 14.74 -3.72 12.37
CA VAL A 9 14.79 -4.37 11.06
C VAL A 9 14.54 -5.87 11.18
N ARG A 10 15.13 -6.55 12.18
CA ARG A 10 14.88 -7.97 12.43
C ARG A 10 13.43 -8.25 12.80
N ALA A 11 12.84 -7.45 13.69
CA ALA A 11 11.44 -7.58 14.09
C ALA A 11 10.50 -7.38 12.89
N PHE A 12 10.74 -6.36 12.06
CA PHE A 12 9.99 -6.14 10.84
C PHE A 12 10.03 -7.35 9.90
N TRP A 13 11.22 -7.90 9.63
CA TRP A 13 11.36 -9.07 8.76
C TRP A 13 10.82 -10.36 9.35
N ALA A 14 10.77 -10.48 10.68
CA ALA A 14 10.11 -11.60 11.35
C ALA A 14 8.59 -11.52 11.16
N VAL A 15 8.01 -10.34 11.35
CA VAL A 15 6.57 -10.10 11.11
C VAL A 15 6.22 -10.28 9.64
N ASP A 16 7.02 -9.75 8.71
CA ASP A 16 6.81 -9.95 7.27
C ASP A 16 6.74 -11.44 6.94
N ARG A 17 7.70 -12.23 7.41
CA ARG A 17 7.70 -13.69 7.20
C ARG A 17 6.49 -14.37 7.83
N LEU A 18 6.14 -14.02 9.07
CA LEU A 18 4.95 -14.55 9.76
C LEU A 18 3.66 -14.30 8.98
N LEU A 19 3.52 -13.10 8.39
CA LEU A 19 2.36 -12.71 7.58
C LEU A 19 2.39 -13.27 6.15
N GLY A 20 3.32 -14.17 5.83
CA GLY A 20 3.42 -14.79 4.51
C GLY A 20 4.24 -13.96 3.51
N GLY A 21 5.17 -13.14 3.98
CA GLY A 21 6.08 -12.31 3.19
C GLY A 21 6.92 -13.07 2.16
N GLU A 22 7.05 -14.39 2.32
CA GLU A 22 7.75 -15.32 1.40
C GLU A 22 6.82 -16.14 0.51
N ARG A 23 5.50 -16.08 0.73
CA ARG A 23 4.53 -16.83 -0.09
C ARG A 23 4.39 -16.22 -1.49
N PRO A 24 4.07 -17.04 -2.52
CA PRO A 24 3.76 -16.54 -3.85
C PRO A 24 2.64 -15.47 -3.81
N PRO A 25 2.75 -14.39 -4.60
CA PRO A 25 1.77 -13.33 -4.59
C PRO A 25 0.43 -13.79 -5.19
N THR A 26 -0.67 -13.38 -4.56
CA THR A 26 -2.03 -13.58 -5.05
C THR A 26 -2.34 -12.72 -6.29
N ARG A 27 -3.44 -12.99 -6.99
CA ARG A 27 -3.87 -12.20 -8.16
C ARG A 27 -4.05 -10.71 -7.83
N THR A 28 -4.63 -10.40 -6.67
CA THR A 28 -4.85 -9.03 -6.20
C THR A 28 -3.54 -8.33 -5.86
N GLN A 29 -2.60 -9.01 -5.22
CA GLN A 29 -1.26 -8.47 -4.94
C GLN A 29 -0.45 -8.21 -6.22
N LYS A 30 -0.54 -9.10 -7.22
CA LYS A 30 0.05 -8.88 -8.55
C LYS A 30 -0.54 -7.65 -9.23
N PHE A 31 -1.86 -7.51 -9.18
CA PHE A 31 -2.55 -6.33 -9.71
C PHE A 31 -2.10 -5.05 -9.00
N ALA A 32 -2.09 -5.05 -7.67
CA ALA A 32 -1.68 -3.91 -6.88
C ALA A 32 -0.24 -3.48 -7.20
N ALA A 33 0.70 -4.42 -7.22
CA ALA A 33 2.09 -4.15 -7.57
C ALA A 33 2.26 -3.57 -8.99
N ARG A 34 1.41 -3.96 -9.94
CA ARG A 34 1.46 -3.43 -11.32
C ARG A 34 0.92 -2.01 -11.40
N HIS A 35 -0.08 -1.66 -10.60
CA HIS A 35 -0.78 -0.37 -10.72
C HIS A 35 -0.82 0.50 -9.43
N PRO A 36 0.34 0.87 -8.82
CA PRO A 36 0.35 1.67 -7.60
C PRO A 36 -0.30 3.04 -7.75
N VAL A 37 -0.04 3.73 -8.87
CA VAL A 37 -0.60 5.07 -9.13
C VAL A 37 -2.10 4.99 -9.34
N VAL A 38 -2.59 4.00 -10.08
CA VAL A 38 -4.03 3.81 -10.30
C VAL A 38 -4.74 3.51 -8.99
N LEU A 39 -4.19 2.63 -8.15
CA LEU A 39 -4.77 2.35 -6.82
C LEU A 39 -4.80 3.61 -5.93
N SER A 40 -3.71 4.38 -5.92
CA SER A 40 -3.66 5.63 -5.17
C SER A 40 -4.74 6.60 -5.62
N LEU A 41 -4.83 6.85 -6.93
CA LEU A 41 -5.78 7.79 -7.51
C LEU A 41 -7.23 7.31 -7.33
N LEU A 42 -7.53 6.04 -7.57
CA LEU A 42 -8.89 5.51 -7.42
C LEU A 42 -9.36 5.58 -5.97
N THR A 43 -8.54 5.14 -5.01
CA THR A 43 -8.90 5.21 -3.59
C THR A 43 -9.12 6.67 -3.15
N GLY A 44 -8.20 7.57 -3.53
CA GLY A 44 -8.32 8.99 -3.21
C GLY A 44 -9.55 9.64 -3.86
N ALA A 45 -9.83 9.31 -5.12
CA ALA A 45 -10.99 9.83 -5.85
C ALA A 45 -12.31 9.33 -5.25
N VAL A 46 -12.43 8.05 -4.93
CA VAL A 46 -13.62 7.50 -4.27
C VAL A 46 -13.87 8.18 -2.93
N TRP A 47 -12.81 8.40 -2.12
CA TRP A 47 -12.91 9.12 -0.86
C TRP A 47 -13.39 10.57 -1.06
N ALA A 48 -12.75 11.32 -1.97
CA ALA A 48 -13.13 12.70 -2.22
C ALA A 48 -14.57 12.80 -2.76
N THR A 49 -14.96 11.88 -3.65
CA THR A 49 -16.31 11.79 -4.20
C THR A 49 -17.34 11.57 -3.11
N TYR A 50 -17.06 10.69 -2.14
CA TYR A 50 -17.94 10.43 -1.00
C TYR A 50 -18.22 11.71 -0.20
N PHE A 51 -17.21 12.53 0.08
CA PHE A 51 -17.39 13.75 0.88
C PHE A 51 -17.96 14.94 0.11
N LEU A 52 -17.76 15.00 -1.21
CA LEU A 52 -18.12 16.18 -2.00
C LEU A 52 -19.44 16.03 -2.78
N LEU A 53 -19.95 14.81 -2.96
CA LEU A 53 -21.18 14.56 -3.74
C LEU A 53 -22.40 14.15 -2.88
N LEU A 54 -22.25 14.00 -1.56
CA LEU A 54 -23.39 13.75 -0.68
C LEU A 54 -24.23 15.02 -0.50
N PRO A 55 -25.57 14.90 -0.33
CA PRO A 55 -26.38 16.01 0.13
C PRO A 55 -25.88 16.47 1.51
N ASP A 56 -26.01 17.77 1.80
CA ASP A 56 -25.59 18.40 3.06
C ASP A 56 -24.07 18.51 3.30
N VAL A 57 -23.29 18.77 2.24
CA VAL A 57 -21.86 19.08 2.34
C VAL A 57 -21.61 20.23 3.33
N GLN A 58 -20.81 19.95 4.36
CA GLN A 58 -20.40 20.92 5.36
C GLN A 58 -19.10 21.63 4.93
N PRO A 59 -18.83 22.85 5.42
CA PRO A 59 -17.57 23.55 5.14
C PRO A 59 -16.30 22.73 5.47
N SER A 60 -16.36 21.86 6.48
CA SER A 60 -15.27 20.95 6.83
C SER A 60 -14.95 19.92 5.76
N ASP A 61 -15.93 19.52 4.95
CA ASP A 61 -15.78 18.44 3.97
C ASP A 61 -14.84 18.83 2.84
N TYR A 62 -14.74 20.14 2.53
CA TYR A 62 -13.76 20.68 1.60
C TYR A 62 -12.30 20.49 2.07
N VAL A 63 -12.08 20.28 3.38
CA VAL A 63 -10.75 19.98 3.94
C VAL A 63 -10.57 18.47 4.13
N ILE A 64 -11.60 17.79 4.62
CA ILE A 64 -11.58 16.34 4.89
C ILE A 64 -11.43 15.53 3.59
N ALA A 65 -12.12 15.94 2.51
CA ALA A 65 -12.06 15.27 1.22
C ALA A 65 -10.64 15.19 0.63
N PRO A 66 -9.92 16.32 0.39
CA PRO A 66 -8.58 16.25 -0.16
C PRO A 66 -7.57 15.64 0.81
N THR A 67 -7.68 15.94 2.12
CA THR A 67 -6.74 15.42 3.12
C THR A 67 -6.86 13.92 3.26
N GLY A 68 -8.08 13.41 3.47
CA GLY A 68 -8.31 11.97 3.59
C GLY A 68 -8.05 11.23 2.27
N GLY A 69 -8.38 11.85 1.13
CA GLY A 69 -8.11 11.27 -0.19
C GLY A 69 -6.61 11.12 -0.45
N PHE A 70 -5.83 12.15 -0.10
CA PHE A 70 -4.37 12.08 -0.18
C PHE A 70 -3.78 11.03 0.77
N LEU A 71 -4.25 10.97 2.02
CA LEU A 71 -3.76 10.00 3.00
C LEU A 71 -4.08 8.56 2.60
N LEU A 72 -5.34 8.26 2.26
CA LEU A 72 -5.74 6.91 1.85
C LEU A 72 -5.12 6.51 0.51
N GLY A 73 -5.13 7.40 -0.49
CA GLY A 73 -4.45 7.18 -1.75
C GLY A 73 -2.96 6.90 -1.54
N GLY A 74 -2.31 7.67 -0.67
CA GLY A 74 -0.92 7.48 -0.25
C GLY A 74 -0.69 6.11 0.39
N ILE A 75 -1.51 5.69 1.35
CA ILE A 75 -1.41 4.39 2.02
C ILE A 75 -1.49 3.24 0.99
N PHE A 76 -2.50 3.27 0.11
CA PHE A 76 -2.67 2.22 -0.89
C PHE A 76 -1.56 2.23 -1.93
N GLY A 77 -1.16 3.40 -2.41
CA GLY A 77 -0.06 3.56 -3.36
C GLY A 77 1.29 3.08 -2.79
N LEU A 78 1.61 3.45 -1.56
CA LEU A 78 2.83 3.01 -0.87
C LEU A 78 2.80 1.50 -0.59
N THR A 79 1.66 0.95 -0.21
CA THR A 79 1.50 -0.51 -0.01
C THR A 79 1.68 -1.26 -1.32
N ALA A 80 1.14 -0.75 -2.43
CA ALA A 80 1.33 -1.31 -3.76
C ALA A 80 2.80 -1.23 -4.24
N LEU A 81 3.49 -0.12 -3.94
CA LEU A 81 4.93 0.00 -4.21
C LEU A 81 5.75 -0.98 -3.37
N TYR A 82 5.43 -1.11 -2.08
CA TYR A 82 6.03 -2.11 -1.21
C TYR A 82 5.83 -3.52 -1.77
N GLU A 83 4.62 -3.87 -2.20
CA GLU A 83 4.31 -5.18 -2.78
C GLU A 83 5.09 -5.41 -4.09
N ARG A 84 5.29 -4.37 -4.92
CA ARG A 84 6.18 -4.45 -6.09
C ARG A 84 7.63 -4.75 -5.69
N HIS A 85 8.14 -4.12 -4.64
CA HIS A 85 9.49 -4.40 -4.13
C HIS A 85 9.60 -5.80 -3.53
N ARG A 86 8.58 -6.26 -2.80
CA ARG A 86 8.46 -7.62 -2.28
C ARG A 86 8.50 -8.64 -3.41
N GLN A 87 7.69 -8.46 -4.46
CA GLN A 87 7.68 -9.32 -5.63
C GLN A 87 9.05 -9.41 -6.33
N ARG A 88 9.74 -8.28 -6.49
CA ARG A 88 11.12 -8.26 -7.01
C ARG A 88 12.09 -9.00 -6.09
N ARG A 89 11.93 -8.89 -4.77
CA ARG A 89 12.74 -9.62 -3.78
C ARG A 89 12.51 -11.12 -3.89
N LEU A 90 11.27 -11.59 -3.98
CA LEU A 90 10.93 -13.01 -4.12
C LEU A 90 11.57 -13.62 -5.38
N ARG A 91 11.52 -12.90 -6.50
CA ARG A 91 12.19 -13.31 -7.74
C ARG A 91 13.70 -13.41 -7.58
N ARG A 92 14.34 -12.41 -6.97
CA ARG A 92 15.79 -12.42 -6.71
C ARG A 92 16.24 -13.55 -5.80
N LEU A 93 15.38 -13.99 -4.88
CA LEU A 93 15.67 -15.10 -3.96
C LEU A 93 15.31 -16.47 -4.54
N GLY A 94 14.77 -16.54 -5.76
CA GLY A 94 14.32 -17.80 -6.36
C GLY A 94 13.08 -18.42 -5.69
N LEU A 95 12.40 -17.67 -4.82
CA LEU A 95 11.20 -18.14 -4.09
C LEU A 95 9.93 -18.08 -4.96
N TRP A 96 9.97 -17.32 -6.06
CA TRP A 96 8.87 -17.18 -6.99
C TRP A 96 9.42 -16.82 -8.38
N ASP A 97 8.97 -17.54 -9.40
CA ASP A 97 9.40 -17.44 -10.79
C ASP A 97 8.76 -16.28 -11.57
N GLY A 98 7.71 -15.66 -11.01
CA GLY A 98 7.01 -14.55 -11.67
C GLY A 98 5.68 -14.94 -12.32
N SER A 99 5.30 -16.22 -12.29
CA SER A 99 4.00 -16.75 -12.71
C SER A 99 2.85 -16.17 -11.90
#